data_AF-A0NNX9-F1
#
_entry.id   AF-A0NNX9-F1
#
_cell.length_a   1.000
_cell.length_b   1.000
_cell.length_c   1.000
_cell.angle_alpha   90.00
_cell.angle_beta   90.00
_cell.angle_gamma   90.00
#
_symmetry.space_group_name_H-M   'P 1'
#
loop_
_entity.id
_entity.type
_entity.pdbx_description
1 polymer ?
#
loop_
_entity_poly.entity_id
_entity_poly.type
_entity_poly.pdbx_seq_one_letter_code
_entity_poly.pdbx_strand_id
1 'polypeptide(L)'
;MQLLQALREATGPLHRRLDDAVSEQPVESPSGYARFLSMHAEILPAVEGWLLFSRDFATVPDSRERLRTDALRRDLSDLKLPIPATRDMSFLNDESSVAGICYVLEGSRLGAAYLCSLLGK
;
A
#
# COMPACT_ATOMS: atom_id res chain seq x y z
N MET A 1 22.24 7.90 13.00
CA MET A 1 21.30 8.03 11.88
C MET A 1 19.88 7.93 12.43
N GLN A 2 18.98 8.86 12.10
CA GLN A 2 17.58 8.76 12.54
C GLN A 2 16.85 7.66 11.76
N LEU A 3 15.96 6.90 12.41
CA LEU A 3 15.26 5.74 11.80
C LEU A 3 14.56 6.09 10.48
N LEU A 4 13.87 7.23 10.42
CA LEU A 4 13.19 7.69 9.20
C LEU A 4 14.15 7.87 8.02
N GLN A 5 15.33 8.44 8.28
CA GLN A 5 16.35 8.64 7.25
C GLN A 5 16.91 7.30 6.76
N ALA A 6 17.16 6.38 7.69
CA ALA A 6 17.62 5.02 7.37
C ALA A 6 16.63 4.28 6.47
N LEU A 7 15.34 4.35 6.80
CA LEU A 7 14.27 3.75 5.99
C LEU A 7 14.20 4.38 4.60
N ARG A 8 14.24 5.72 4.51
CA ARG A 8 14.25 6.43 3.21
C ARG A 8 15.42 6.02 2.32
N GLU A 9 16.62 5.97 2.87
CA GLU A 9 17.82 5.61 2.12
C GLU A 9 17.77 4.14 1.67
N ALA A 10 17.37 3.23 2.57
CA ALA A 10 17.29 1.81 2.27
C ALA A 10 16.19 1.46 1.25
N THR A 11 15.04 2.13 1.31
CA THR A 11 13.90 1.82 0.43
C THR A 11 13.83 2.68 -0.83
N GLY A 12 14.62 3.76 -0.93
CA GLY A 12 14.59 4.71 -2.05
C GLY A 12 14.77 4.07 -3.44
N PRO A 13 15.76 3.18 -3.65
CA PRO A 13 15.90 2.46 -4.92
C PRO A 13 14.70 1.57 -5.25
N LEU A 14 14.13 0.88 -4.25
CA LEU A 14 12.95 0.01 -4.43
C LEU A 14 11.70 0.84 -4.77
N HIS A 15 11.52 1.98 -4.11
CA HIS A 15 10.43 2.90 -4.39
C HIS A 15 10.49 3.41 -5.83
N ARG A 16 11.66 3.86 -6.31
CA ARG A 16 11.82 4.30 -7.70
C ARG A 16 11.46 3.20 -8.70
N ARG A 17 11.93 1.98 -8.45
CA ARG A 17 11.63 0.83 -9.34
C ARG A 17 10.14 0.50 -9.36
N LEU A 18 9.44 0.67 -8.23
CA LEU A 18 7.99 0.51 -8.16
C LEU A 18 7.27 1.62 -8.95
N ASP A 19 7.69 2.87 -8.76
CA ASP A 19 7.11 4.05 -9.42
C ASP A 19 7.24 3.97 -10.95
N ASP A 20 8.41 3.56 -11.45
CA ASP A 20 8.67 3.33 -12.88
C ASP A 20 7.68 2.28 -13.44
N ALA A 21 7.50 1.15 -12.74
CA ALA A 21 6.63 0.06 -13.19
C ALA A 21 5.14 0.42 -13.16
N VAL A 22 4.72 1.23 -12.18
CA VAL A 22 3.34 1.74 -12.10
C VAL A 22 3.10 2.76 -13.21
N SER A 23 4.06 3.62 -13.49
CA SER A 23 3.97 4.69 -14.50
C SER A 23 3.88 4.18 -15.94
N GLU A 24 4.19 2.90 -16.21
CA GLU A 24 3.99 2.28 -17.53
C GLU A 24 2.54 2.34 -18.03
N GLN A 25 1.57 2.39 -17.11
CA GLN A 25 0.16 2.60 -17.44
C GLN A 25 -0.41 3.74 -16.61
N PRO A 26 -0.77 4.88 -17.24
CA PRO A 26 -1.27 6.05 -16.51
C PRO A 26 -2.50 5.73 -15.67
N VAL A 27 -2.48 6.12 -14.40
CA VAL A 27 -3.58 5.90 -13.44
C VAL A 27 -4.86 6.64 -13.86
N GLU A 28 -4.72 7.68 -14.67
CA GLU A 28 -5.81 8.46 -15.26
C GLU A 28 -6.63 7.66 -16.29
N SER A 29 -6.06 6.57 -16.82
CA SER A 29 -6.79 5.67 -17.72
C SER A 29 -7.61 4.64 -16.92
N PRO A 30 -8.80 4.22 -17.40
CA PRO A 30 -9.59 3.19 -16.72
C PRO A 30 -8.82 1.88 -16.48
N SER A 31 -8.01 1.45 -17.45
CA SER A 31 -7.17 0.24 -17.32
C SER A 31 -6.03 0.43 -16.32
N GLY A 32 -5.39 1.59 -16.31
CA GLY A 32 -4.32 1.91 -15.36
C GLY A 32 -4.86 2.00 -13.93
N TYR A 33 -6.02 2.63 -13.73
CA TYR A 33 -6.68 2.65 -12.43
C TYR A 33 -7.09 1.25 -11.96
N ALA A 34 -7.67 0.43 -12.84
CA ALA A 34 -8.02 -0.95 -12.52
C ALA A 34 -6.77 -1.79 -12.14
N ARG A 35 -5.66 -1.62 -12.86
CA ARG A 35 -4.36 -2.23 -12.53
C ARG A 35 -3.85 -1.75 -11.18
N PHE A 36 -3.92 -0.45 -10.91
CA PHE A 36 -3.51 0.15 -9.65
C PHE A 36 -4.28 -0.44 -8.46
N LEU A 37 -5.61 -0.53 -8.53
CA LEU A 37 -6.44 -1.15 -7.49
C LEU A 37 -6.10 -2.64 -7.32
N SER A 38 -5.94 -3.38 -8.42
CA SER A 38 -5.61 -4.80 -8.39
C SER A 38 -4.27 -5.06 -7.70
N MET A 39 -3.25 -4.26 -8.01
CA MET A 39 -1.93 -4.36 -7.36
C MET A 39 -2.01 -4.16 -5.84
N HIS A 40 -2.82 -3.22 -5.37
CA HIS A 40 -3.03 -3.04 -3.93
C HIS A 40 -3.79 -4.21 -3.31
N ALA A 41 -4.77 -4.77 -4.04
CA ALA A 41 -5.62 -5.83 -3.53
C ALA A 41 -4.90 -7.19 -3.42
N GLU A 42 -3.84 -7.37 -4.20
CA GLU A 42 -2.92 -8.50 -4.05
C GLU A 42 -2.17 -8.46 -2.71
N ILE A 43 -1.94 -7.28 -2.11
CA ILE A 43 -0.97 -7.10 -1.02
C ILE A 43 -1.66 -6.71 0.31
N LEU A 44 -2.51 -5.67 0.28
CA LEU A 44 -3.05 -5.06 1.49
C LEU A 44 -3.77 -6.05 2.42
N PRO A 45 -4.60 -7.01 1.94
CA PRO A 45 -5.32 -7.91 2.85
C PRO A 45 -4.38 -8.71 3.76
N ALA A 46 -3.26 -9.21 3.24
CA ALA A 46 -2.30 -9.97 4.04
C ALA A 46 -1.50 -9.06 4.98
N VAL A 47 -1.02 -7.92 4.48
CA VAL A 47 -0.21 -6.98 5.28
C VAL A 47 -1.01 -6.37 6.41
N GLU A 48 -2.23 -5.90 6.12
CA GLU A 48 -3.12 -5.31 7.11
C GLU A 48 -3.65 -6.34 8.10
N GLY A 49 -3.92 -7.57 7.63
CA GLY A 49 -4.21 -8.70 8.50
C GLY A 49 -3.09 -8.95 9.51
N TRP A 50 -1.84 -9.02 9.03
CA TRP A 50 -0.67 -9.17 9.90
C TRP A 50 -0.50 -8.01 10.90
N LEU A 51 -0.68 -6.76 10.45
CA LEU A 51 -0.63 -5.58 11.32
C LEU A 51 -1.67 -5.66 12.44
N LEU A 52 -2.89 -6.07 12.12
CA LEU A 52 -3.98 -6.21 13.11
C LEU A 52 -3.68 -7.25 14.21
N PHE A 53 -2.83 -8.25 13.93
CA PHE A 53 -2.38 -9.21 14.94
C PHE A 53 -1.20 -8.71 15.78
N SER A 54 -0.57 -7.58 15.41
CA SER A 54 0.55 -7.03 16.14
C SER A 54 0.14 -6.06 17.24
N ARG A 55 0.72 -6.23 18.43
CA ARG A 55 0.50 -5.33 19.58
C ARG A 55 1.05 -3.93 19.34
N ASP A 56 2.17 -3.82 18.64
CA ASP A 56 2.81 -2.53 18.39
C ASP A 56 1.95 -1.67 17.47
N PHE A 57 1.25 -2.31 16.51
CA PHE A 57 0.34 -1.59 15.62
C PHE A 57 -0.82 -0.93 16.38
N ALA A 58 -1.30 -1.57 17.45
CA ALA A 58 -2.35 -1.00 18.29
C ALA A 58 -1.94 0.33 18.97
N THR A 59 -0.62 0.59 19.10
CA THR A 59 -0.10 1.86 19.64
C THR A 59 0.00 2.98 18.61
N VAL A 60 -0.15 2.67 17.33
CA VAL A 60 -0.14 3.68 16.26
C VAL A 60 -1.43 4.50 16.35
N PRO A 61 -1.35 5.85 16.36
CA PRO A 61 -2.53 6.72 16.39
C PRO A 61 -3.47 6.39 15.22
N ASP A 62 -4.76 6.25 15.50
CA ASP A 62 -5.80 5.97 14.49
C ASP A 62 -5.52 4.70 13.65
N SER A 63 -4.81 3.72 14.23
CA SER A 63 -4.33 2.50 13.54
C SER A 63 -5.39 1.83 12.68
N ARG A 64 -6.61 1.64 13.20
CA ARG A 64 -7.71 1.03 12.45
C ARG A 64 -8.21 1.87 11.29
N GLU A 65 -8.23 3.20 11.43
CA GLU A 65 -8.70 4.13 10.39
C GLU A 65 -7.70 4.27 9.24
N ARG A 66 -6.46 3.80 9.44
CA ARG A 66 -5.41 3.77 8.42
C ARG A 66 -5.51 2.58 7.48
N LEU A 67 -6.25 1.55 7.85
CA LEU A 67 -6.47 0.37 7.02
C LEU A 67 -7.31 0.71 5.79
N ARG A 68 -7.02 0.07 4.66
CA ARG A 68 -7.61 0.37 3.35
C ARG A 68 -8.18 -0.85 2.64
N THR A 69 -7.96 -2.07 3.14
CA THR A 69 -8.51 -3.30 2.55
C THR A 69 -10.01 -3.22 2.31
N ASP A 70 -10.78 -2.71 3.28
CA ASP A 70 -12.24 -2.64 3.14
C ASP A 70 -12.69 -1.57 2.13
N ALA A 71 -11.99 -0.43 2.08
CA ALA A 71 -12.27 0.60 1.07
C ALA A 71 -11.94 0.08 -0.33
N LEU A 72 -10.78 -0.55 -0.48
CA LEU A 72 -10.34 -1.14 -1.74
C LEU A 72 -11.29 -2.24 -2.25
N ARG A 73 -11.82 -3.08 -1.36
CA ARG A 73 -12.82 -4.09 -1.72
C ARG A 73 -14.12 -3.46 -2.24
N ARG A 74 -14.55 -2.34 -1.65
CA ARG A 74 -15.71 -1.58 -2.15
C ARG A 74 -15.44 -1.00 -3.52
N ASP A 75 -14.27 -0.35 -3.72
CA ASP A 75 -13.90 0.23 -5.02
C ASP A 75 -13.88 -0.84 -6.12
N LEU A 76 -13.28 -2.01 -5.87
CA LEU A 76 -13.28 -3.13 -6.82
C LEU A 76 -14.70 -3.61 -7.14
N SER A 77 -15.56 -3.74 -6.12
CA SER A 77 -16.96 -4.15 -6.29
C SER A 77 -17.75 -3.13 -7.13
N ASP A 78 -17.65 -1.85 -6.79
CA ASP A 78 -18.37 -0.76 -7.46
C ASP A 78 -17.97 -0.64 -8.94
N LEU A 79 -16.68 -0.87 -9.23
CA LEU A 79 -16.13 -0.89 -10.58
C LEU A 79 -16.30 -2.23 -11.30
N LYS A 80 -16.91 -3.23 -10.65
CA LYS A 80 -17.09 -4.60 -11.17
C LYS A 80 -15.78 -5.25 -11.62
N LEU A 81 -14.69 -4.94 -10.90
CA LEU A 81 -13.38 -5.53 -11.11
C LEU A 81 -13.25 -6.84 -10.33
N PRO A 82 -12.50 -7.83 -10.84
CA PRO A 82 -12.23 -9.04 -10.10
C PRO A 82 -11.38 -8.72 -8.86
N ILE A 83 -11.67 -9.41 -7.76
CA ILE A 83 -10.80 -9.39 -6.58
C ILE A 83 -9.66 -10.40 -6.83
N PRO A 84 -8.41 -9.96 -6.93
CA PRO A 84 -7.30 -10.88 -7.17
C PRO A 84 -7.03 -11.73 -5.93
N ALA A 85 -6.36 -12.86 -6.14
CA ALA A 85 -5.84 -13.65 -5.02
C ALA A 85 -4.78 -12.83 -4.28
N THR A 86 -4.82 -12.87 -2.94
CA THR A 86 -3.79 -12.26 -2.11
C THR A 86 -2.47 -13.01 -2.31
N ARG A 87 -1.37 -12.27 -2.49
CA ARG A 87 -0.04 -12.84 -2.58
C ARG A 87 0.40 -13.41 -1.24
N ASP A 88 1.30 -14.39 -1.31
CA ASP A 88 2.00 -14.87 -0.13
C ASP A 88 2.90 -13.76 0.43
N MET A 89 2.65 -13.42 1.69
CA MET A 89 3.40 -12.43 2.47
C MET A 89 4.00 -13.08 3.73
N SER A 90 4.32 -14.38 3.66
CA SER A 90 4.92 -15.15 4.76
C SER A 90 6.15 -14.49 5.40
N PHE A 91 6.96 -13.76 4.60
CA PHE A 91 8.13 -13.01 5.08
C PHE A 91 7.81 -11.99 6.21
N LEU A 92 6.55 -11.58 6.35
CA LEU A 92 6.10 -10.71 7.43
C LEU A 92 6.33 -11.30 8.82
N ASN A 93 6.35 -12.64 8.94
CA ASN A 93 6.56 -13.32 10.22
C ASN A 93 8.04 -13.54 10.55
N ASP A 94 8.95 -13.36 9.59
CA ASP A 94 10.37 -13.69 9.75
C ASP A 94 11.23 -12.44 10.02
N GLU A 95 11.17 -11.45 9.12
CA GLU A 95 12.15 -10.34 9.08
C GLU A 95 11.51 -8.95 9.15
N SER A 96 10.19 -8.87 9.32
CA SER A 96 9.47 -7.60 9.25
C SER A 96 9.25 -6.95 10.61
N SER A 97 9.25 -5.61 10.61
CA SER A 97 8.87 -4.80 11.76
C SER A 97 7.60 -4.01 11.46
N VAL A 98 6.75 -3.81 12.47
CA VAL A 98 5.55 -2.96 12.33
C VAL A 98 5.92 -1.56 11.86
N ALA A 99 6.97 -0.98 12.44
CA ALA A 99 7.44 0.35 12.06
C ALA A 99 7.84 0.44 10.57
N GLY A 100 8.55 -0.58 10.05
CA GLY A 100 8.95 -0.64 8.65
C GLY A 100 7.75 -0.81 7.71
N ILE A 101 6.81 -1.69 8.06
CA ILE A 101 5.58 -1.89 7.27
C ILE A 101 4.71 -0.63 7.28
N CYS A 102 4.47 -0.03 8.44
CA CYS A 102 3.73 1.22 8.54
C CYS A 102 4.40 2.34 7.74
N TYR A 103 5.73 2.44 7.76
CA TYR A 103 6.45 3.42 6.96
C TYR A 103 6.16 3.27 5.45
N VAL A 104 6.18 2.04 4.92
CA VAL A 104 5.87 1.79 3.51
C VAL A 104 4.42 2.11 3.17
N LEU A 105 3.45 1.66 3.99
CA LEU A 105 2.02 1.91 3.73
C LEU A 105 1.66 3.40 3.82
N GLU A 106 2.20 4.10 4.82
CA GLU A 106 1.95 5.54 4.98
C GLU A 106 2.63 6.36 3.88
N GLY A 107 3.82 5.95 3.43
CA GLY A 107 4.47 6.54 2.27
C GLY A 107 3.68 6.34 0.98
N SER A 108 3.16 5.13 0.75
CA SER A 108 2.27 4.83 -0.39
C SER A 108 1.02 5.73 -0.39
N ARG A 109 0.41 5.97 0.78
CA ARG A 109 -0.75 6.85 0.92
C ARG A 109 -0.43 8.31 0.58
N LEU A 110 0.75 8.80 0.96
CA LEU A 110 1.21 10.14 0.57
C LEU A 110 1.32 10.25 -0.96
N GLY A 111 1.89 9.24 -1.61
CA GLY A 111 1.96 9.15 -3.07
C GLY A 111 0.58 9.12 -3.73
N ALA A 112 -0.34 8.32 -3.20
CA ALA A 112 -1.72 8.25 -3.69
C ALA A 112 -2.46 9.59 -3.55
N ALA A 113 -2.26 10.34 -2.46
CA ALA A 113 -2.83 11.68 -2.30
C ALA A 113 -2.33 12.65 -3.39
N TYR A 114 -1.06 12.54 -3.78
CA TYR A 114 -0.52 13.29 -4.92
C TYR A 114 -1.18 12.85 -6.24
N LEU A 115 -1.33 11.55 -6.51
CA LEU A 115 -2.02 11.06 -7.71
C LEU A 115 -3.49 11.55 -7.77
N CYS A 116 -4.22 11.50 -6.66
CA CYS A 116 -5.58 12.04 -6.58
C CYS A 116 -5.62 13.54 -6.90
N SER A 117 -4.60 14.31 -6.52
CA SER A 117 -4.51 15.73 -6.86
C SER A 117 -4.33 16.00 -8.36
N LEU A 118 -3.84 15.01 -9.11
CA LEU A 118 -3.72 15.07 -10.58
C LEU A 118 -5.05 14.75 -11.27
N LEU A 119 -5.87 13.88 -10.67
CA LEU A 119 -7.18 13.46 -11.20
C LEU A 119 -8.29 14.51 -11.00
N GLY A 120 -8.10 15.45 -10.08
CA GLY A 120 -9.05 16.54 -9.79
C GLY A 120 -8.91 17.79 -10.66
N LYS A 121 -8.29 17.68 -11.84
CA LYS A 121 -8.14 18.75 -12.84
C LYS A 121 -8.96 18.46 -14.08
#